data_AF-A0A7J4NLK8-F1
#
_entry.id   AF-A0A7J4NLK8-F1
#
_cell.length_a   1.000
_cell.length_b   1.000
_cell.length_c   1.000
_cell.angle_alpha   90.00
_cell.angle_beta   90.00
_cell.angle_gamma   90.00
#
_symmetry.space_group_name_H-M   'P 1'
#
loop_
_entity.id
_entity.type
_entity.pdbx_description
1 polymer ?
#
loop_
_entity_poly.entity_id
_entity_poly.type
_entity_poly.pdbx_seq_one_letter_code
_entity_poly.pdbx_strand_id
1 'polypeptide(L)'
;MQEEGDAGKSRYLRFMILVIAGILAVQIHWSILLLVGWYFILKQLETNGMLDKWNASRVLGVLLMVRTERGQKALEFISKPRKAWRIFGELGLWTCRFVSAIVLILFSLTFISMILDPSDVPSASPSEVILIPGITPTIPLFWGLIGLIVALVVHEYGHGILARAHGMRVRSFGLLIVGLIPIGAFAEPEGRELLRAPRRERQRVFAAG
;
A
#
# COMPACT_ATOMS: atom_id res chain seq x y z
N MET A 1 30.75 55.87 -13.11
CA MET A 1 30.92 54.43 -13.38
C MET A 1 30.73 53.52 -12.14
N GLN A 2 30.36 54.07 -10.97
CA GLN A 2 30.28 53.32 -9.71
C GLN A 2 28.84 53.02 -9.24
N GLU A 3 27.83 53.72 -9.80
CA GLU A 3 26.41 53.54 -9.44
C GLU A 3 25.73 52.33 -10.11
N GLU A 4 26.14 51.94 -11.32
CA GLU A 4 25.54 50.79 -12.02
C GLU A 4 25.91 49.44 -11.38
N GLY A 5 27.08 49.35 -10.74
CA GLY A 5 27.55 48.14 -10.07
C GLY A 5 26.75 47.80 -8.80
N ASP A 6 26.25 48.83 -8.09
CA ASP A 6 25.52 48.64 -6.83
C ASP A 6 24.05 48.27 -7.07
N ALA A 7 23.44 48.80 -8.15
CA ALA A 7 22.11 48.42 -8.61
C ALA A 7 22.02 46.94 -9.03
N GLY A 8 23.07 46.42 -9.69
CA GLY A 8 23.19 45.01 -10.04
C GLY A 8 23.26 44.11 -8.81
N LYS A 9 24.11 44.47 -7.84
CA LYS A 9 24.31 43.71 -6.59
C LYS A 9 23.04 43.65 -5.74
N SER A 10 22.28 44.75 -5.67
CA SER A 10 20.96 44.83 -5.03
C SER A 10 19.92 43.94 -5.72
N ARG A 11 19.92 43.87 -7.06
CA ARG A 11 19.00 43.02 -7.82
C ARG A 11 19.31 41.53 -7.64
N TYR A 12 20.59 41.16 -7.64
CA TYR A 12 21.03 39.79 -7.32
C TYR A 12 20.70 39.39 -5.88
N LEU A 13 20.88 40.30 -4.92
CA LEU A 13 20.54 40.07 -3.52
C LEU A 13 19.03 39.86 -3.35
N ARG A 14 18.19 40.68 -4.00
CA ARG A 14 16.72 40.53 -4.00
C ARG A 14 16.28 39.22 -4.66
N PHE A 15 16.91 38.83 -5.76
CA PHE A 15 16.63 37.57 -6.43
C PHE A 15 17.04 36.36 -5.57
N MET A 16 18.21 36.40 -4.92
CA MET A 16 18.64 35.37 -3.97
C MET A 16 17.70 35.28 -2.77
N ILE A 17 17.25 36.41 -2.21
CA ILE A 17 16.29 36.43 -1.12
C ILE A 17 14.95 35.84 -1.55
N LEU A 18 14.47 36.12 -2.76
CA LEU A 18 13.23 35.54 -3.29
C LEU A 18 13.35 34.04 -3.58
N VAL A 19 14.51 33.57 -4.03
CA VAL A 19 14.79 32.13 -4.24
C VAL A 19 14.90 31.41 -2.90
N ILE A 20 15.63 31.97 -1.93
CA ILE A 20 15.75 31.41 -0.57
C ILE A 20 14.38 31.44 0.13
N ALA A 21 13.64 32.53 0.02
CA ALA A 21 12.27 32.63 0.53
C ALA A 21 11.34 31.65 -0.18
N GLY A 22 11.51 31.40 -1.48
CA GLY A 22 10.79 30.37 -2.23
C GLY A 22 11.12 28.96 -1.75
N ILE A 23 12.38 28.66 -1.47
CA ILE A 23 12.84 27.37 -0.91
C ILE A 23 12.37 27.20 0.54
N LEU A 24 12.26 28.28 1.31
CA LEU A 24 11.73 28.28 2.68
C LEU A 24 10.19 28.26 2.71
N ALA A 25 9.53 28.88 1.73
CA ALA A 25 8.07 28.95 1.57
C ALA A 25 7.48 27.68 0.98
N VAL A 26 8.23 27.00 0.10
CA VAL A 26 8.11 25.55 -0.08
C VAL A 26 8.60 24.95 1.22
N GLN A 27 7.75 24.96 2.26
CA GLN A 27 8.04 24.23 3.47
C GLN A 27 8.37 22.81 3.04
N ILE A 28 9.66 22.44 3.09
CA ILE A 28 10.06 21.05 2.92
C ILE A 28 9.36 20.37 4.09
N HIS A 29 8.22 19.76 3.79
CA HIS A 29 7.44 19.10 4.81
C HIS A 29 8.39 18.11 5.48
N TRP A 30 8.40 18.10 6.81
CA TRP A 30 9.27 17.23 7.61
C TRP A 30 9.22 15.76 7.14
N SER A 31 8.12 15.35 6.50
CA SER A 31 7.96 14.08 5.80
C SER A 31 9.01 13.80 4.71
N ILE A 32 9.42 14.80 3.92
CA ILE A 32 10.46 14.64 2.88
C ILE A 32 11.82 14.42 3.52
N LEU A 33 12.17 15.17 4.56
CA LEU A 33 13.42 14.96 5.32
C LEU A 33 13.44 13.58 5.98
N LEU A 34 12.32 13.12 6.54
CA LEU A 34 12.18 11.78 7.10
C LEU A 34 12.33 10.69 6.04
N LEU A 35 11.75 10.85 4.85
CA LEU A 35 11.90 9.91 3.73
C LEU A 35 13.35 9.84 3.23
N VAL A 36 14.03 10.97 3.12
CA VAL A 36 15.44 11.03 2.73
C VAL A 36 16.32 10.39 3.80
N GLY A 37 16.09 10.69 5.09
CA GLY A 37 16.79 10.04 6.20
C GLY A 37 16.57 8.53 6.21
N TRP A 38 15.33 8.08 6.02
CA TRP A 38 14.97 6.67 5.90
C TRP A 38 15.70 5.97 4.74
N TYR A 39 15.76 6.63 3.57
CA TYR A 39 16.53 6.12 2.43
C TYR A 39 18.01 5.90 2.78
N PHE A 40 18.65 6.85 3.45
CA PHE A 40 20.05 6.71 3.85
C PHE A 40 20.26 5.59 4.88
N ILE A 41 19.34 5.44 5.85
CA ILE A 41 19.37 4.34 6.82
C ILE A 41 19.29 2.99 6.10
N LEU A 42 18.33 2.82 5.19
CA LEU A 42 18.20 1.58 4.44
C LEU A 42 19.42 1.28 3.57
N LYS A 43 19.99 2.31 2.92
CA LYS A 43 21.23 2.17 2.14
C LYS A 43 22.41 1.73 3.01
N GLN A 44 22.52 2.27 4.23
CA GLN A 44 23.58 1.88 5.16
C GLN A 44 23.39 0.43 5.64
N LEU A 45 22.15 0.03 5.96
CA LEU A 45 21.81 -1.33 6.36
C LEU A 45 22.08 -2.35 5.24
N GLU A 46 21.92 -1.94 3.98
CA GLU A 46 22.18 -2.77 2.79
C GLU A 46 23.68 -2.96 2.61
N THR A 47 24.43 -1.87 2.68
CA THR A 47 25.89 -1.87 2.57
C THR A 47 26.55 -2.69 3.69
N ASN A 48 25.94 -2.69 4.89
CA ASN A 48 26.42 -3.47 6.04
C ASN A 48 26.01 -4.96 5.98
N GLY A 49 25.26 -5.40 4.95
CA GLY A 49 24.78 -6.78 4.80
C GLY A 49 23.79 -7.22 5.89
N MET A 50 23.21 -6.29 6.65
CA MET A 50 22.24 -6.60 7.71
C MET A 50 20.87 -6.95 7.14
N LEU A 51 20.52 -6.37 6.00
CA LEU A 51 19.29 -6.67 5.27
C LEU A 51 19.20 -8.14 4.86
N ASP A 52 20.30 -8.71 4.34
CA ASP A 52 20.36 -10.13 3.96
C ASP A 52 20.21 -11.06 5.17
N LYS A 53 20.79 -10.70 6.33
CA LYS A 53 20.65 -11.48 7.58
C LYS A 53 19.20 -11.54 8.07
N TRP A 54 18.39 -10.53 7.75
CA TRP A 54 16.98 -10.45 8.12
C TRP A 54 16.03 -10.96 7.04
N ASN A 55 16.53 -11.57 5.96
CA ASN A 55 15.75 -11.89 4.76
C ASN A 55 14.95 -10.69 4.24
N ALA A 56 15.53 -9.50 4.35
CA ALA A 56 14.90 -8.26 3.95
C ALA A 56 15.64 -7.68 2.74
N SER A 57 14.89 -7.07 1.83
CA SER A 57 15.42 -6.47 0.61
C SER A 57 14.84 -5.09 0.42
N ARG A 58 15.62 -4.20 -0.20
CA ARG A 58 15.18 -2.84 -0.49
C ARG A 58 14.54 -2.78 -1.88
N VAL A 59 13.33 -2.25 -1.95
CA VAL A 59 12.56 -2.08 -3.19
C VAL A 59 12.31 -0.59 -3.41
N LEU A 60 12.43 -0.10 -4.66
CA LEU A 60 12.21 1.30 -5.02
C LEU A 60 12.94 2.33 -4.11
N GLY A 61 14.07 1.93 -3.53
CA GLY A 61 14.92 2.76 -2.68
C GLY A 61 14.39 3.05 -1.26
N VAL A 62 13.09 3.20 -1.06
CA VAL A 62 12.46 3.57 0.22
C VAL A 62 11.60 2.46 0.83
N LEU A 63 11.27 1.40 0.06
CA LEU A 63 10.49 0.28 0.56
C LEU A 63 11.40 -0.78 1.15
N LEU A 64 11.06 -1.22 2.35
CA LEU A 64 11.64 -2.38 2.97
C LEU A 64 10.71 -3.58 2.76
N MET A 65 11.18 -4.57 2.02
CA MET A 65 10.50 -5.85 1.80
C MET A 65 11.09 -6.89 2.74
N VAL A 66 10.38 -7.26 3.80
CA VAL A 66 10.81 -8.32 4.73
C VAL A 66 10.16 -9.63 4.34
N ARG A 67 10.93 -10.70 4.11
CA ARG A 67 10.40 -12.04 3.80
C ARG A 67 10.48 -12.98 5.00
N THR A 68 9.47 -13.84 5.14
CA THR A 68 9.41 -14.86 6.18
C THR A 68 8.84 -16.17 5.64
N GLU A 69 9.49 -17.28 6.00
CA GLU A 69 9.05 -18.63 5.68
C GLU A 69 8.25 -19.28 6.82
N ARG A 70 8.24 -18.66 8.00
CA ARG A 70 7.65 -19.24 9.23
C ARG A 70 6.15 -19.53 9.09
N GLY A 71 5.45 -18.77 8.25
CA GLY A 71 4.00 -18.91 8.00
C GLY A 71 3.61 -20.12 7.13
N GLN A 72 4.55 -20.74 6.42
CA GLN A 72 4.23 -21.81 5.47
C GLN A 72 3.69 -23.08 6.13
N LYS A 73 4.21 -23.44 7.31
CA LYS A 73 3.73 -24.64 8.03
C LYS A 73 2.27 -24.48 8.48
N ALA A 74 1.94 -23.30 9.00
CA ALA A 74 0.57 -22.96 9.37
C ALA A 74 -0.34 -22.97 8.13
N LEU A 75 0.12 -22.37 7.03
CA LEU A 75 -0.59 -22.38 5.76
C LEU A 75 -0.86 -23.81 5.25
N GLU A 76 0.14 -24.68 5.26
CA GLU A 76 0.00 -26.07 4.82
C GLU A 76 -0.97 -26.85 5.70
N PHE A 77 -0.95 -26.59 7.01
CA PHE A 77 -1.88 -27.19 7.96
C PHE A 77 -3.32 -26.73 7.73
N ILE A 78 -3.53 -25.42 7.61
CA ILE A 78 -4.86 -24.81 7.45
C ILE A 78 -5.45 -25.18 6.09
N SER A 79 -4.64 -25.32 5.04
CA SER A 79 -5.10 -25.64 3.68
C SER A 79 -5.39 -27.14 3.43
N LYS A 80 -5.16 -28.02 4.41
CA LYS A 80 -5.44 -29.47 4.31
C LYS A 80 -6.85 -29.83 3.83
N PRO A 81 -7.96 -29.24 4.33
CA PRO A 81 -9.30 -29.53 3.84
C PRO A 81 -9.56 -28.85 2.50
N ARG A 82 -8.84 -29.30 1.45
CA ARG A 82 -8.85 -28.67 0.11
C ARG A 82 -10.25 -28.53 -0.49
N LYS A 83 -11.15 -29.49 -0.23
CA LYS A 83 -12.54 -29.42 -0.71
C LYS A 83 -13.32 -28.25 -0.11
N ALA A 84 -13.19 -28.03 1.21
CA ALA A 84 -13.87 -26.93 1.89
C ALA A 84 -13.38 -25.57 1.36
N TRP A 85 -12.07 -25.41 1.20
CA TRP A 85 -11.48 -24.18 0.65
C TRP A 85 -11.87 -23.93 -0.80
N ARG A 86 -11.98 -24.97 -1.64
CA ARG A 86 -12.48 -24.81 -3.02
C ARG A 86 -13.92 -24.33 -3.07
N ILE A 87 -14.78 -24.79 -2.16
CA ILE A 87 -16.17 -24.31 -2.03
C ILE A 87 -16.16 -22.85 -1.56
N PHE A 88 -15.37 -22.53 -0.54
CA PHE A 88 -15.19 -21.16 -0.07
C PHE A 88 -14.74 -20.23 -1.20
N GLY A 89 -13.75 -20.63 -1.99
CA GLY A 89 -13.28 -19.85 -3.14
C GLY A 89 -14.32 -19.68 -4.25
N GLU A 90 -15.19 -20.66 -4.46
CA GLU A 90 -16.31 -20.53 -5.40
C GLU A 90 -17.36 -19.55 -4.86
N LEU A 91 -17.74 -19.66 -3.59
CA LEU A 91 -18.65 -18.71 -2.94
C LEU A 91 -18.10 -17.29 -2.97
N GLY A 92 -16.82 -17.11 -2.60
CA GLY A 92 -16.13 -15.83 -2.66
C GLY A 92 -16.11 -15.23 -4.07
N LEU A 93 -15.87 -16.05 -5.10
CA LEU A 93 -15.92 -15.60 -6.49
C LEU A 93 -17.32 -15.10 -6.89
N TRP A 94 -18.38 -15.79 -6.49
CA TRP A 94 -19.76 -15.35 -6.74
C TRP A 94 -20.08 -14.06 -5.98
N THR A 95 -19.76 -14.01 -4.69
CA THR A 95 -19.94 -12.81 -3.87
C THR A 95 -19.20 -11.61 -4.46
N CYS A 96 -17.94 -11.78 -4.85
CA CYS A 96 -17.13 -10.74 -5.49
C CYS A 96 -17.81 -10.23 -6.78
N ARG A 97 -18.32 -11.13 -7.64
CA ARG A 97 -19.04 -10.75 -8.87
C ARG A 97 -20.33 -9.98 -8.58
N PHE A 98 -21.14 -10.46 -7.64
CA PHE A 98 -22.42 -9.82 -7.30
C PHE A 98 -22.20 -8.45 -6.63
N VAL A 99 -21.32 -8.37 -5.63
CA VAL A 99 -21.03 -7.12 -4.94
C VAL A 99 -20.40 -6.10 -5.89
N SER A 100 -19.43 -6.51 -6.72
CA SER A 100 -18.84 -5.60 -7.70
C SER A 100 -19.87 -5.10 -8.72
N ALA A 101 -20.80 -5.96 -9.16
CA ALA A 101 -21.88 -5.55 -10.06
C ALA A 101 -22.85 -4.56 -9.38
N ILE A 102 -23.24 -4.81 -8.13
CA ILE A 102 -24.09 -3.90 -7.35
C ILE A 102 -23.40 -2.55 -7.17
N VAL A 103 -22.14 -2.55 -6.73
CA VAL A 103 -21.35 -1.31 -6.56
C VAL A 103 -21.24 -0.56 -7.88
N LEU A 104 -20.97 -1.24 -8.99
CA LEU A 104 -20.89 -0.60 -10.30
C LEU A 104 -22.23 0.01 -10.74
N ILE A 105 -23.34 -0.69 -10.52
CA ILE A 105 -24.69 -0.19 -10.82
C ILE A 105 -25.01 1.02 -9.95
N LEU A 106 -24.84 0.92 -8.63
CA LEU A 106 -25.09 2.01 -7.70
C LEU A 106 -24.23 3.23 -8.04
N PHE A 107 -22.94 3.03 -8.29
CA PHE A 107 -22.03 4.09 -8.70
C PHE A 107 -22.46 4.74 -10.02
N SER A 108 -22.90 3.94 -10.99
CA SER A 108 -23.38 4.48 -12.28
C SER A 108 -24.68 5.28 -12.10
N LEU A 109 -25.60 4.78 -11.26
CA LEU A 109 -26.84 5.47 -10.94
C LEU A 109 -26.59 6.78 -10.20
N THR A 110 -25.71 6.79 -9.18
CA THR A 110 -25.36 8.01 -8.45
C THR A 110 -24.65 9.02 -9.35
N PHE A 111 -23.77 8.55 -10.24
CA PHE A 111 -23.10 9.40 -11.22
C PHE A 111 -24.10 10.04 -12.20
N ILE A 112 -25.05 9.27 -12.73
CA ILE A 112 -26.11 9.79 -13.60
C ILE A 112 -27.00 10.78 -12.85
N SER A 113 -27.42 10.45 -11.63
CA SER A 113 -28.21 11.36 -10.78
C SER A 113 -27.48 12.68 -10.52
N MET A 114 -26.16 12.64 -10.26
CA MET A 114 -25.34 13.84 -10.05
C MET A 114 -25.29 14.76 -11.29
N ILE A 115 -25.38 14.19 -12.50
CA ILE A 115 -25.43 14.97 -13.75
C ILE A 115 -26.83 15.57 -13.98
N LEU A 116 -27.88 14.81 -13.68
CA LEU A 116 -29.27 15.21 -13.95
C LEU A 116 -29.82 16.19 -12.91
N ASP A 117 -29.47 16.00 -11.65
CA ASP A 117 -29.87 16.86 -10.53
C ASP A 117 -28.64 17.06 -9.62
N PRO A 118 -27.81 18.09 -9.89
CA PRO A 118 -26.66 18.38 -9.04
C PRO A 118 -27.18 18.86 -7.68
N SER A 119 -27.40 17.92 -6.78
CA SER A 119 -27.75 18.19 -5.38
C SER A 119 -26.68 19.08 -4.74
N ASP A 120 -27.08 20.13 -4.04
CA ASP A 120 -26.26 20.94 -3.14
C ASP A 120 -25.92 20.14 -1.86
N VAL A 121 -25.33 18.95 -2.02
CA VAL A 121 -24.75 18.22 -0.89
C VAL A 121 -23.65 19.12 -0.32
N PRO A 122 -23.71 19.49 0.98
CA PRO A 122 -22.65 20.27 1.60
C PRO A 122 -21.33 19.57 1.32
N SER A 123 -20.36 20.31 0.77
CA SER A 123 -19.03 19.77 0.57
C SER A 123 -18.52 19.30 1.92
N ALA A 124 -18.42 17.97 2.10
CA ALA A 124 -17.79 17.40 3.28
C ALA A 124 -16.42 18.07 3.44
N SER A 125 -16.08 18.46 4.66
CA SER A 125 -14.81 19.14 4.86
C SER A 125 -13.66 18.24 4.34
N PRO A 126 -12.63 18.77 3.67
CA PRO A 126 -11.56 17.94 3.11
C PRO A 126 -10.90 16.99 4.13
N SER A 127 -10.95 17.37 5.40
CA SER A 127 -10.47 16.61 6.55
C SER A 127 -11.32 15.37 6.90
N GLU A 128 -12.61 15.36 6.53
CA GLU A 128 -13.52 14.21 6.72
C GLU A 128 -13.47 13.24 5.54
N VAL A 129 -13.12 13.73 4.35
CA VAL A 129 -12.96 12.91 3.13
C VAL A 129 -11.65 12.12 3.17
N ILE A 130 -10.63 12.65 3.83
CA ILE A 130 -9.31 12.03 3.95
C ILE A 130 -9.20 11.37 5.34
N LEU A 131 -9.53 10.07 5.40
CA LEU A 131 -9.26 9.23 6.57
C LEU A 131 -7.74 8.97 6.69
N ILE A 132 -7.01 9.90 7.29
CA ILE A 132 -5.62 9.65 7.72
C ILE A 132 -5.64 9.36 9.23
N PRO A 133 -5.30 8.11 9.63
CA PRO A 133 -5.14 7.76 11.04
C PRO A 133 -4.26 8.79 11.76
N GLY A 134 -4.73 9.29 12.92
CA GLY A 134 -3.98 10.27 13.73
C GLY A 134 -4.13 11.74 13.36
N ILE A 135 -4.64 12.06 12.16
CA ILE A 135 -5.06 13.42 11.79
C ILE A 135 -6.56 13.58 12.05
N THR A 136 -7.35 12.54 11.74
CA THR A 136 -8.77 12.49 12.10
C THR A 136 -8.93 12.05 13.57
N PRO A 137 -9.69 12.77 14.42
CA PRO A 137 -9.83 12.46 15.85
C PRO A 137 -10.39 11.07 16.18
N THR A 138 -11.03 10.42 15.20
CA THR A 138 -11.80 9.19 15.38
C THR A 138 -11.01 7.89 15.20
N ILE A 139 -9.77 7.94 14.66
CA ILE A 139 -8.99 6.72 14.40
C ILE A 139 -7.78 6.64 15.32
N PRO A 140 -7.78 5.77 16.35
CA PRO A 140 -6.60 5.54 17.16
C PRO A 140 -5.46 4.94 16.32
N LEU A 141 -4.36 5.67 16.18
CA LEU A 141 -3.18 5.29 15.36
C LEU A 141 -2.67 3.88 15.65
N PHE A 142 -2.49 3.55 16.94
CA PHE A 142 -1.91 2.28 17.35
C PHE A 142 -2.84 1.10 17.02
N TRP A 143 -4.12 1.22 17.37
CA TRP A 143 -5.12 0.18 17.08
C TRP A 143 -5.40 0.06 15.58
N GLY A 144 -5.40 1.17 14.84
CA GLY A 144 -5.50 1.18 13.38
C GLY A 144 -4.32 0.47 12.73
N LEU A 145 -3.10 0.69 13.22
CA LEU A 145 -1.89 0.02 12.73
C LEU A 145 -1.95 -1.49 12.99
N ILE A 146 -2.35 -1.91 14.19
CA ILE A 146 -2.52 -3.33 14.52
C ILE A 146 -3.61 -3.95 13.63
N GLY A 147 -4.75 -3.28 13.50
CA GLY A 147 -5.85 -3.74 12.63
C GLY A 147 -5.41 -3.89 11.19
N LEU A 148 -4.63 -2.94 10.66
CA LEU A 148 -4.06 -2.99 9.33
C LEU A 148 -3.11 -4.18 9.16
N ILE A 149 -2.20 -4.42 10.10
CA ILE A 149 -1.29 -5.57 10.07
C ILE A 149 -2.09 -6.87 10.05
N VAL A 150 -3.08 -7.00 10.94
CA VAL A 150 -3.94 -8.20 11.00
C VAL A 150 -4.72 -8.39 9.70
N ALA A 151 -5.33 -7.33 9.17
CA ALA A 151 -6.08 -7.36 7.93
C ALA A 151 -5.18 -7.81 6.76
N LEU A 152 -3.99 -7.22 6.62
CA LEU A 152 -3.02 -7.62 5.59
C LEU A 152 -2.59 -9.08 5.74
N VAL A 153 -2.28 -9.52 6.96
CA VAL A 153 -1.91 -10.92 7.21
C VAL A 153 -3.06 -11.84 6.81
N VAL A 154 -4.29 -11.58 7.25
CA VAL A 154 -5.44 -12.42 6.93
C VAL A 154 -5.73 -12.42 5.43
N HIS A 155 -5.67 -11.26 4.77
CA HIS A 155 -5.87 -11.10 3.33
C HIS A 155 -4.89 -11.95 2.52
N GLU A 156 -3.59 -11.83 2.82
CA GLU A 156 -2.54 -12.61 2.13
C GLU A 156 -2.61 -14.10 2.45
N TYR A 157 -2.96 -14.47 3.69
CA TYR A 157 -3.23 -15.86 4.03
C TYR A 157 -4.44 -16.41 3.27
N GLY A 158 -5.49 -15.61 3.04
CA GLY A 158 -6.64 -16.00 2.22
C GLY A 158 -6.22 -16.40 0.81
N HIS A 159 -5.45 -15.54 0.14
CA HIS A 159 -4.84 -15.84 -1.16
C HIS A 159 -3.97 -17.10 -1.11
N GLY A 160 -3.10 -17.22 -0.09
CA GLY A 160 -2.22 -18.36 0.09
C GLY A 160 -2.98 -19.68 0.32
N ILE A 161 -4.02 -19.69 1.15
CA ILE A 161 -4.78 -20.89 1.51
C ILE A 161 -5.47 -21.43 0.26
N LEU A 162 -6.11 -20.54 -0.50
CA LEU A 162 -6.82 -20.94 -1.70
C LEU A 162 -5.86 -21.37 -2.82
N ALA A 163 -4.69 -20.73 -2.92
CA ALA A 163 -3.63 -21.18 -3.82
C ALA A 163 -3.18 -22.61 -3.48
N ARG A 164 -2.92 -22.91 -2.20
CA ARG A 164 -2.58 -24.28 -1.74
C ARG A 164 -3.71 -25.28 -1.95
N ALA A 165 -4.98 -24.87 -1.75
CA ALA A 165 -6.15 -25.72 -1.99
C ALA A 165 -6.31 -26.12 -3.47
N HIS A 166 -5.85 -25.27 -4.38
CA HIS A 166 -5.75 -25.53 -5.81
C HIS A 166 -4.47 -26.26 -6.23
N GLY A 167 -3.57 -26.56 -5.29
CA GLY A 167 -2.34 -27.31 -5.54
C GLY A 167 -1.16 -26.45 -5.97
N MET A 168 -1.28 -25.12 -5.95
CA MET A 168 -0.18 -24.20 -6.23
C MET A 168 0.71 -24.04 -5.01
N ARG A 169 2.01 -23.79 -5.19
CA ARG A 169 2.97 -23.53 -4.12
C ARG A 169 3.01 -22.05 -3.74
N VAL A 170 3.21 -21.80 -2.45
CA VAL A 170 3.46 -20.46 -1.89
C VAL A 170 4.87 -20.49 -1.31
N ARG A 171 5.76 -19.68 -1.87
CA ARG A 171 7.21 -19.73 -1.60
C ARG A 171 7.64 -18.90 -0.41
N SER A 172 6.97 -17.79 -0.14
CA SER A 172 7.31 -16.92 0.97
C SER A 172 6.12 -16.02 1.27
N PHE A 173 6.05 -15.55 2.52
CA PHE A 173 5.25 -14.38 2.85
C PHE A 173 6.18 -13.20 3.04
N GLY A 174 5.70 -12.00 2.80
CA GLY A 174 6.45 -10.81 3.14
C GLY A 174 5.59 -9.62 3.48
N LEU A 175 6.25 -8.62 4.05
CA LEU A 175 5.67 -7.35 4.46
C LEU A 175 6.44 -6.23 3.78
N LEU A 176 5.70 -5.30 3.18
CA LEU A 176 6.21 -4.07 2.60
C LEU A 176 6.04 -2.95 3.62
N ILE A 177 7.16 -2.35 4.03
CA ILE A 177 7.21 -1.34 5.09
C ILE A 177 7.87 -0.07 4.54
N VAL A 178 7.25 1.09 4.80
CA VAL A 178 7.87 2.41 4.61
C VAL A 178 8.03 3.06 5.97
N GLY A 179 9.26 3.38 6.36
CA GLY A 179 9.55 3.86 7.71
C GLY A 179 9.13 2.84 8.76
N LEU A 180 8.00 3.10 9.42
CA LEU A 180 7.40 2.21 10.43
C LEU A 180 6.00 1.72 10.05
N ILE A 181 5.48 2.11 8.89
CA ILE A 181 4.12 1.81 8.47
C ILE A 181 4.16 0.67 7.45
N PRO A 182 3.50 -0.47 7.72
CA PRO A 182 3.30 -1.52 6.74
C PRO A 182 2.31 -1.00 5.70
N ILE A 183 2.79 -0.86 4.47
CA ILE A 183 1.97 -0.39 3.36
C ILE A 183 1.28 -1.55 2.63
N GLY A 184 1.74 -2.78 2.87
CA GLY A 184 1.18 -3.97 2.24
C GLY A 184 1.86 -5.23 2.75
N ALA A 185 1.23 -6.36 2.52
CA ALA A 185 1.84 -7.68 2.66
C ALA A 185 1.76 -8.39 1.30
N PHE A 186 2.48 -9.48 1.16
CA PHE A 186 2.34 -10.35 -0.01
C PHE A 186 2.56 -11.80 0.39
N ALA A 187 1.76 -12.70 -0.15
CA ALA A 187 2.07 -14.13 -0.22
C ALA A 187 2.58 -14.40 -1.63
N GLU A 188 3.88 -14.64 -1.82
CA GLU A 188 4.46 -14.96 -3.12
C GLU A 188 3.99 -16.37 -3.56
N PRO A 189 2.99 -16.49 -4.45
CA PRO A 189 2.68 -17.76 -5.06
C PRO A 189 3.80 -18.04 -6.07
N GLU A 190 4.05 -19.30 -6.40
CA GLU A 190 4.97 -19.59 -7.49
C GLU A 190 4.36 -19.08 -8.80
N GLY A 191 4.79 -17.88 -9.26
CA GLY A 191 4.11 -17.14 -10.33
C GLY A 191 3.98 -17.94 -11.64
N ARG A 192 4.89 -18.88 -11.89
CA ARG A 192 4.80 -19.82 -13.01
C ARG A 192 3.63 -20.80 -12.87
N GLU A 193 3.34 -21.28 -11.66
CA GLU A 193 2.20 -22.17 -11.38
C GLU A 193 0.88 -21.38 -11.48
N LEU A 194 0.84 -20.16 -10.95
CA LEU A 194 -0.35 -19.29 -11.04
C LEU A 194 -0.69 -18.96 -12.50
N LEU A 195 0.29 -18.65 -13.34
CA LEU A 195 0.05 -18.34 -14.76
C LEU A 195 -0.39 -19.57 -15.57
N ARG A 196 0.09 -20.76 -15.21
CA ARG A 196 -0.30 -22.03 -15.84
C ARG A 196 -1.68 -22.51 -15.38
N ALA A 197 -2.16 -22.04 -14.22
CA ALA A 197 -3.44 -22.46 -13.69
C ALA A 197 -4.62 -22.01 -14.59
N PRO A 198 -5.70 -22.82 -14.67
CA PRO A 198 -6.92 -22.46 -15.38
C PRO A 198 -7.49 -21.11 -14.90
N ARG A 199 -8.12 -20.37 -15.83
CA ARG A 199 -8.65 -19.01 -15.57
C ARG A 199 -9.52 -18.94 -14.31
N ARG A 200 -10.39 -19.93 -14.10
CA ARG A 200 -11.31 -19.98 -12.96
C ARG A 200 -10.59 -20.17 -11.63
N GLU A 201 -9.51 -20.96 -11.59
CA GLU A 201 -8.74 -21.17 -10.36
C GLU A 201 -7.95 -19.91 -9.97
N ARG A 202 -7.40 -19.20 -10.96
CA ARG A 202 -6.77 -17.89 -10.73
C ARG A 202 -7.78 -16.88 -10.19
N GLN A 203 -8.96 -16.81 -10.81
CA GLN A 203 -10.02 -15.90 -10.35
C GLN A 203 -10.46 -16.20 -8.92
N ARG A 204 -10.55 -17.48 -8.54
CA ARG A 204 -10.83 -17.86 -7.15
C ARG A 204 -9.74 -17.36 -6.21
N VAL A 205 -8.46 -17.58 -6.53
CA VAL A 205 -7.34 -17.08 -5.72
C VAL A 205 -7.40 -15.56 -5.56
N PHE A 206 -7.63 -14.80 -6.64
CA PHE A 206 -7.75 -13.34 -6.55
C PHE A 206 -8.97 -12.86 -5.76
N ALA A 207 -10.04 -13.65 -5.70
CA ALA A 207 -11.25 -13.33 -4.93
C ALA A 207 -11.20 -13.82 -3.47
N ALA A 208 -10.08 -14.41 -3.02
CA ALA A 208 -9.96 -15.05 -1.71
C ALA A 208 -9.61 -14.09 -0.57
N GLY A 209 -8.98 -12.96 -0.91
CA GLY A 209 -8.58 -11.92 0.02
C GLY A 209 -9.70 -10.92 0.28
#